data_AF-A0A8H4KR78-F1
#
_entry.id   AF-A0A8H4KR78-F1
#
_cell.length_a   1.000
_cell.length_b   1.000
_cell.length_c   1.000
_cell.angle_alpha   90.00
_cell.angle_beta   90.00
_cell.angle_gamma   90.00
#
_symmetry.space_group_name_H-M   'P 1'
#
loop_
_entity.id
_entity.type
_entity.pdbx_description
1 polymer ?
#
loop_
_entity_poly.entity_id
_entity_poly.type
_entity_poly.pdbx_seq_one_letter_code
_entity_poly.pdbx_strand_id
1 'polypeptide(L)'
;MTVQNSTRSCLPPKSIKFAIDRGGTFTDVWASIPGQPDVVTKLLSVNSEQYADAPSEGIRQILENVTGRSIPRGSLIPKDLIQSIRMGTTVATNALLERKGTRHAFVVTQGFRDVLDISYQSRPKLFELGIKKPQLLYYEVIELSERVTVEDFDENPDGVNNNVEEIPGVLVKAITGDMMRIIRPLDEAEVREKLSKAKKTGIDALAICLAHSYIYPAHEQRIAEIAKNLGFGHVSTSSSVGAKMIKMISRGSSASVDAYLTPEIMKYVDGFAKGFEDGNLDGVLCDFMQSDGGLVNHSGFRGLRGILSGPAGGVVGYARTSYDGKSPVVGLDMGGTSTDVSRFGGTFEYVFETTTAGVSIQTPQLDINTVASGGGSILFWSNGLFKVGPESAGASPGPAAYRKGGPLTVTDANLFLGRLIPEYFPSIFGPDENQPLDQEIVAQKFNELTAQICSDTGRTMTPHEVASGFIDVANETMCRPIRALTEARGFETSQHILSSFGGAGGQHACEIASKLGIKRVVIHKYSSILSAYGMALAEVVQEAQEPSSEVVSEDSLPRVRERLDYLRGEVRDKLLGQNIPDEAIVYEAFLNLRYHGTDTNFMIEEPADGDWRAAMEREYLRELS
;
A
#
# COMPACT_ATOMS: atom_id res chain seq x y z
N MET A 1 3.93 -44.45 8.33
CA MET A 1 2.91 -45.16 7.53
C MET A 1 3.22 -44.93 6.07
N THR A 2 3.33 -46.02 5.33
CA THR A 2 3.76 -46.11 3.93
C THR A 2 2.80 -45.33 3.02
N VAL A 3 3.28 -44.27 2.38
CA VAL A 3 2.50 -43.48 1.41
C VAL A 3 2.33 -44.33 0.16
N GLN A 4 1.08 -44.69 -0.13
CA GLN A 4 0.68 -45.31 -1.38
C GLN A 4 1.01 -44.36 -2.54
N ASN A 5 1.82 -44.85 -3.49
CA ASN A 5 1.94 -44.30 -4.84
C ASN A 5 0.56 -44.35 -5.50
N SER A 6 -0.24 -43.29 -5.34
CA SER A 6 -1.37 -43.05 -6.22
C SER A 6 -0.85 -42.55 -7.56
N THR A 7 -1.39 -43.12 -8.63
CA THR A 7 -1.18 -42.72 -10.01
C THR A 7 -1.35 -41.21 -10.16
N ARG A 8 -0.25 -40.47 -10.35
CA ARG A 8 -0.25 -39.03 -10.64
C ARG A 8 -1.00 -38.81 -11.95
N SER A 9 -2.27 -38.43 -11.87
CA SER A 9 -3.06 -37.98 -13.00
C SER A 9 -2.34 -36.82 -13.68
N CYS A 10 -2.19 -36.88 -15.01
CA CYS A 10 -1.66 -35.77 -15.80
C CYS A 10 -2.51 -34.53 -15.51
N LEU A 11 -1.91 -33.48 -14.93
CA LEU A 11 -2.65 -32.26 -14.63
C LEU A 11 -3.11 -31.60 -15.94
N PRO A 12 -4.32 -31.02 -15.97
CA PRO A 12 -4.75 -30.25 -17.12
C PRO A 12 -3.77 -29.09 -17.39
N PRO A 13 -3.53 -28.74 -18.66
CA PRO A 13 -2.83 -27.50 -18.99
C PRO A 13 -3.53 -26.30 -18.33
N LYS A 14 -2.75 -25.27 -17.97
CA LYS A 14 -3.27 -24.00 -17.44
C LYS A 14 -4.24 -24.17 -16.28
N SER A 15 -3.86 -24.98 -15.30
CA SER A 15 -4.75 -25.37 -14.20
C SER A 15 -4.29 -24.98 -12.81
N ILE A 16 -3.02 -24.59 -12.63
CA ILE A 16 -2.48 -24.23 -11.31
C ILE A 16 -2.57 -22.71 -11.12
N LYS A 17 -3.16 -22.30 -9.99
CA LYS A 17 -3.25 -20.89 -9.60
C LYS A 17 -2.25 -20.61 -8.51
N PHE A 18 -1.46 -19.55 -8.65
CA PHE A 18 -0.51 -19.08 -7.64
C PHE A 18 -0.95 -17.73 -7.09
N ALA A 19 -0.78 -17.55 -5.78
CA ALA A 19 -0.86 -16.27 -5.13
C ALA A 19 0.35 -16.06 -4.20
N ILE A 20 1.03 -14.92 -4.34
CA ILE A 20 2.36 -14.71 -3.77
C ILE A 20 2.43 -13.35 -3.10
N ASP A 21 2.78 -13.32 -1.82
CA ASP A 21 3.13 -12.09 -1.13
C ASP A 21 4.64 -12.03 -0.90
N ARG A 22 5.32 -11.11 -1.60
CA ARG A 22 6.74 -10.84 -1.39
C ARG A 22 6.92 -9.77 -0.32
N GLY A 23 6.95 -10.21 0.94
CA GLY A 23 7.28 -9.39 2.10
C GLY A 23 8.77 -9.03 2.19
N GLY A 24 9.15 -8.26 3.22
CA GLY A 24 10.54 -7.85 3.45
C GLY A 24 11.45 -9.00 3.93
N THR A 25 10.94 -9.88 4.79
CA THR A 25 11.71 -11.02 5.34
C THR A 25 11.41 -12.33 4.63
N PHE A 26 10.12 -12.62 4.44
CA PHE A 26 9.66 -13.87 3.84
C PHE A 26 8.77 -13.60 2.63
N THR A 27 8.84 -14.53 1.67
CA THR A 27 7.93 -14.63 0.54
C THR A 27 7.00 -15.80 0.79
N ASP A 28 5.71 -15.50 0.83
CA ASP A 28 4.63 -16.44 1.11
C ASP A 28 3.97 -16.84 -0.21
N VAL A 29 3.92 -18.14 -0.48
CA VAL A 29 3.40 -18.70 -1.74
C VAL A 29 2.27 -19.66 -1.41
N TRP A 30 1.10 -19.37 -1.97
CA TRP A 30 -0.05 -20.27 -1.98
C TRP A 30 -0.30 -20.76 -3.41
N ALA A 31 -0.60 -22.04 -3.56
CA ALA A 31 -0.98 -22.63 -4.83
C ALA A 31 -2.20 -23.55 -4.72
N SER A 32 -3.15 -23.39 -5.63
CA SER A 32 -4.27 -24.32 -5.79
C SER A 32 -4.03 -25.24 -6.97
N ILE A 33 -4.09 -26.54 -6.71
CA ILE A 33 -3.88 -27.60 -7.71
C ILE A 33 -5.17 -28.40 -7.83
N PRO A 34 -5.73 -28.60 -9.04
CA PRO A 34 -6.97 -29.34 -9.21
C PRO A 34 -6.90 -30.76 -8.64
N GLY A 35 -7.91 -31.12 -7.85
CA GLY A 35 -8.00 -32.45 -7.24
C GLY A 35 -7.01 -32.73 -6.10
N GLN A 36 -6.27 -31.71 -5.64
CA GLN A 36 -5.31 -31.83 -4.54
C GLN A 36 -5.56 -30.74 -3.48
N PRO A 37 -5.13 -30.95 -2.22
CA PRO A 37 -5.09 -29.87 -1.24
C PRO A 37 -4.20 -28.72 -1.70
N ASP A 38 -4.51 -27.50 -1.26
CA ASP A 38 -3.66 -26.35 -1.50
C ASP A 38 -2.25 -26.57 -0.95
N VAL A 39 -1.25 -26.08 -1.67
CA VAL A 39 0.16 -26.13 -1.29
C VAL A 39 0.59 -24.75 -0.81
N VAL A 40 1.30 -24.72 0.32
CA VAL A 40 1.85 -23.50 0.91
C VAL A 40 3.35 -23.65 1.07
N THR A 41 4.09 -22.65 0.62
CA THR A 41 5.55 -22.58 0.74
C THR A 41 5.96 -21.21 1.27
N LYS A 42 6.94 -21.18 2.16
CA LYS A 42 7.52 -19.94 2.70
C LYS A 42 9.02 -19.93 2.42
N LEU A 43 9.50 -18.87 1.78
CA LEU A 43 10.90 -18.69 1.41
C LEU A 43 11.46 -17.40 2.04
N LEU A 44 12.77 -17.28 2.17
CA LEU A 44 13.39 -15.99 2.49
C LEU A 44 13.25 -15.07 1.27
N SER A 45 12.83 -13.82 1.48
CA SER A 45 12.63 -12.87 0.37
C SER A 45 13.92 -12.50 -0.35
N VAL A 46 15.06 -12.64 0.33
CA VAL A 46 16.41 -12.39 -0.20
C VAL A 46 17.32 -13.53 0.25
N ASN A 47 17.77 -14.35 -0.70
CA ASN A 47 18.77 -15.40 -0.49
C ASN A 47 19.55 -15.63 -1.80
N SER A 48 20.36 -14.63 -2.17
CA SER A 48 21.06 -14.58 -3.46
C SER A 48 22.04 -15.73 -3.69
N GLU A 49 22.46 -16.43 -2.63
CA GLU A 49 23.32 -17.62 -2.75
C GLU A 49 22.55 -18.84 -3.25
N GLN A 50 21.22 -18.88 -3.06
CA GLN A 50 20.39 -20.04 -3.42
C GLN A 50 19.49 -19.79 -4.63
N TYR A 51 18.96 -18.58 -4.79
CA TYR A 51 18.06 -18.20 -5.88
C TYR A 51 18.09 -16.70 -6.16
N ALA A 52 17.84 -16.32 -7.42
CA ALA A 52 17.79 -14.92 -7.83
C ALA A 52 16.51 -14.20 -7.36
N ASP A 53 15.38 -14.91 -7.36
CA ASP A 53 14.06 -14.35 -7.03
C ASP A 53 13.21 -15.39 -6.28
N ALA A 54 12.70 -15.01 -5.10
CA ALA A 54 11.96 -15.91 -4.21
C ALA A 54 10.58 -16.31 -4.76
N PRO A 55 9.77 -15.42 -5.36
CA PRO A 55 8.54 -15.80 -6.07
C PRO A 55 8.76 -16.87 -7.15
N SER A 56 9.74 -16.65 -8.02
CA SER A 56 10.10 -17.59 -9.09
C SER A 56 10.54 -18.94 -8.52
N GLU A 57 11.37 -18.92 -7.48
CA GLU A 57 11.80 -20.15 -6.79
C GLU A 57 10.62 -20.90 -6.15
N GLY A 58 9.67 -20.19 -5.54
CA GLY A 58 8.48 -20.80 -4.96
C GLY A 58 7.60 -21.50 -6.00
N ILE A 59 7.39 -20.85 -7.15
CA ILE A 59 6.68 -21.47 -8.30
C ILE A 59 7.44 -22.71 -8.77
N ARG A 60 8.76 -22.60 -8.95
CA ARG A 60 9.63 -23.71 -9.38
C ARG A 60 9.52 -24.92 -8.45
N GLN A 61 9.66 -24.72 -7.13
CA GLN A 61 9.56 -25.80 -6.14
C GLN A 61 8.20 -26.48 -6.16
N ILE A 62 7.11 -25.72 -6.28
CA ILE A 62 5.75 -26.29 -6.35
C ILE A 62 5.57 -27.09 -7.64
N LEU A 63 6.02 -26.57 -8.79
CA LEU A 63 5.94 -27.29 -10.06
C LEU A 63 6.76 -28.59 -10.04
N GLU A 64 7.98 -28.58 -9.47
CA GLU A 64 8.76 -29.81 -9.29
C GLU A 64 8.04 -30.83 -8.42
N ASN A 65 7.51 -30.40 -7.28
CA ASN A 65 6.82 -31.29 -6.33
C ASN A 65 5.58 -31.92 -6.95
N VAL A 66 4.78 -31.12 -7.66
CA VAL A 66 3.50 -31.53 -8.24
C VAL A 66 3.69 -32.39 -9.49
N THR A 67 4.64 -32.05 -10.36
CA THR A 67 4.88 -32.80 -11.61
C THR A 67 5.81 -34.00 -11.39
N GLY A 68 6.68 -33.97 -10.38
CA GLY A 68 7.80 -34.91 -10.22
C GLY A 68 8.91 -34.77 -11.24
N ARG A 69 8.86 -33.74 -12.09
CA ARG A 69 9.91 -33.45 -13.05
C ARG A 69 10.87 -32.49 -12.38
N SER A 70 12.17 -32.79 -12.46
CA SER A 70 13.17 -31.82 -11.97
C SER A 70 13.21 -30.62 -12.91
N ILE A 71 13.16 -29.44 -12.30
CA ILE A 71 13.34 -28.12 -12.91
C ILE A 71 14.57 -27.52 -12.22
N PRO A 72 15.79 -27.70 -12.76
CA PRO A 72 17.02 -27.25 -12.11
C PRO A 72 16.97 -25.77 -11.70
N ARG A 73 17.60 -25.44 -10.57
CA ARG A 73 17.73 -24.04 -10.15
C ARG A 73 18.41 -23.21 -11.24
N GLY A 74 17.87 -22.02 -11.51
CA GLY A 74 18.36 -21.12 -12.56
C GLY A 74 17.93 -21.49 -13.99
N SER A 75 17.20 -22.60 -14.19
CA SER A 75 16.53 -22.85 -15.46
C SER A 75 15.23 -22.07 -15.58
N LEU A 76 14.78 -21.83 -16.81
CA LEU A 76 13.52 -21.14 -17.08
C LEU A 76 12.33 -22.00 -16.61
N ILE A 77 11.35 -21.34 -15.98
CA ILE A 77 10.17 -21.99 -15.42
C ILE A 77 9.15 -22.26 -16.53
N PRO A 78 8.65 -23.51 -16.64
CA PRO A 78 7.65 -23.85 -17.65
C PRO A 78 6.30 -23.20 -17.39
N LYS A 79 5.64 -22.74 -18.48
CA LYS A 79 4.38 -21.98 -18.40
C LYS A 79 3.12 -22.84 -18.63
N ASP A 80 3.28 -24.09 -19.05
CA ASP A 80 2.22 -24.98 -19.55
C ASP A 80 1.12 -25.27 -18.52
N LEU A 81 1.49 -25.43 -17.25
CA LEU A 81 0.54 -25.72 -16.15
C LEU A 81 0.03 -24.48 -15.42
N ILE A 82 0.66 -23.32 -15.63
CA ILE A 82 0.35 -22.09 -14.88
C ILE A 82 -0.89 -21.42 -15.47
N GLN A 83 -2.01 -21.44 -14.72
CA GLN A 83 -3.22 -20.71 -15.05
C GLN A 83 -3.06 -19.21 -14.80
N SER A 84 -2.67 -18.85 -13.57
CA SER A 84 -2.56 -17.47 -13.14
C SER A 84 -1.52 -17.31 -12.03
N ILE A 85 -0.90 -16.15 -11.97
CA ILE A 85 -0.02 -15.70 -10.90
C ILE A 85 -0.57 -14.37 -10.40
N ARG A 86 -0.91 -14.29 -9.12
CA ARG A 86 -1.34 -13.04 -8.47
C ARG A 86 -0.32 -12.67 -7.41
N MET A 87 0.19 -11.44 -7.43
CA MET A 87 1.34 -11.10 -6.58
C MET A 87 1.21 -9.73 -5.91
N GLY A 88 1.55 -9.65 -4.64
CA GLY A 88 1.83 -8.39 -3.94
C GLY A 88 3.31 -8.28 -3.62
N THR A 89 3.81 -7.05 -3.51
CA THR A 89 5.23 -6.84 -3.29
C THR A 89 5.52 -5.60 -2.45
N THR A 90 6.48 -5.74 -1.54
CA THR A 90 6.97 -4.64 -0.71
C THR A 90 8.06 -3.81 -1.39
N VAL A 91 8.41 -4.11 -2.66
CA VAL A 91 9.49 -3.41 -3.40
C VAL A 91 9.27 -1.90 -3.46
N ALA A 92 8.05 -1.44 -3.77
CA ALA A 92 7.75 -0.01 -3.86
C ALA A 92 7.93 0.69 -2.51
N THR A 93 7.33 0.13 -1.46
CA THR A 93 7.41 0.66 -0.10
C THR A 93 8.86 0.69 0.40
N ASN A 94 9.63 -0.39 0.20
CA ASN A 94 11.02 -0.47 0.64
C ASN A 94 11.92 0.49 -0.15
N ALA A 95 11.74 0.61 -1.47
CA ALA A 95 12.49 1.57 -2.27
C ALA A 95 12.24 3.02 -1.80
N LEU A 96 11.01 3.35 -1.40
CA LEU A 96 10.67 4.66 -0.85
C LEU A 96 11.28 4.89 0.54
N LEU A 97 11.18 3.91 1.44
CA LEU A 97 11.73 3.99 2.80
C LEU A 97 13.26 4.05 2.83
N GLU A 98 13.92 3.20 2.04
CA GLU A 98 15.38 3.10 1.95
C GLU A 98 16.00 4.15 1.03
N ARG A 99 15.18 4.98 0.37
CA ARG A 99 15.60 5.99 -0.60
C ARG A 99 16.43 5.38 -1.75
N LYS A 100 15.95 4.26 -2.28
CA LYS A 100 16.53 3.50 -3.40
C LYS A 100 15.63 3.51 -4.64
N GLY A 101 15.21 4.68 -5.08
CA GLY A 101 14.49 4.88 -6.34
C GLY A 101 15.36 5.46 -7.45
N THR A 102 14.74 5.65 -8.62
CA THR A 102 15.38 6.24 -9.79
C THR A 102 15.58 7.74 -9.61
N ARG A 103 16.74 8.25 -10.01
CA ARG A 103 17.02 9.70 -10.05
C ARG A 103 16.16 10.37 -11.12
N HIS A 104 15.36 11.35 -10.72
CA HIS A 104 14.51 12.13 -11.61
C HIS A 104 14.68 13.63 -11.44
N ALA A 105 14.25 14.40 -12.44
CA ALA A 105 14.07 15.84 -12.34
C ALA A 105 12.61 16.21 -12.08
N PHE A 106 12.39 17.26 -11.31
CA PHE A 106 11.07 17.86 -11.08
C PHE A 106 10.89 19.08 -11.98
N VAL A 107 9.98 18.99 -12.94
CA VAL A 107 9.63 20.06 -13.88
C VAL A 107 8.45 20.83 -13.31
N VAL A 108 8.59 22.14 -13.16
CA VAL A 108 7.59 22.98 -12.47
C VAL A 108 7.43 24.34 -13.16
N THR A 109 6.29 24.98 -12.97
CA THR A 109 6.09 26.39 -13.36
C THR A 109 7.14 27.29 -12.72
N GLN A 110 7.70 28.22 -13.48
CA GLN A 110 8.67 29.21 -12.97
C GLN A 110 8.11 29.99 -11.77
N GLY A 111 8.94 30.14 -10.73
CA GLY A 111 8.57 30.72 -9.43
C GLY A 111 8.15 29.70 -8.38
N PHE A 112 8.00 28.42 -8.74
CA PHE A 112 7.59 27.33 -7.85
C PHE A 112 8.70 26.31 -7.59
N ARG A 113 9.96 26.69 -7.82
CA ARG A 113 11.14 25.83 -7.61
C ARG A 113 11.11 25.06 -6.29
N ASP A 114 10.78 25.74 -5.21
CA ASP A 114 10.90 25.23 -3.85
C ASP A 114 9.57 24.69 -3.30
N VAL A 115 8.53 24.54 -4.13
CA VAL A 115 7.17 24.18 -3.67
C VAL A 115 7.12 22.89 -2.86
N LEU A 116 7.89 21.87 -3.27
CA LEU A 116 7.95 20.58 -2.56
C LEU A 116 8.92 20.59 -1.38
N ASP A 117 9.91 21.49 -1.34
CA ASP A 117 10.81 21.67 -0.18
C ASP A 117 10.16 22.48 0.95
N ILE A 118 9.33 23.45 0.58
CA ILE A 118 8.50 24.19 1.53
C ILE A 118 7.39 23.27 2.07
N SER A 119 6.72 22.53 1.18
CA SER A 119 5.62 21.62 1.51
C SER A 119 4.57 22.32 2.41
N TYR A 120 3.97 21.61 3.36
CA TYR A 120 2.98 22.15 4.30
C TYR A 120 3.57 22.81 5.55
N GLN A 121 4.91 22.88 5.66
CA GLN A 121 5.61 23.33 6.88
C GLN A 121 5.19 22.58 8.17
N SER A 122 4.61 21.38 8.02
CA SER A 122 4.18 20.53 9.12
C SER A 122 5.38 20.07 9.95
N ARG A 123 5.21 20.01 11.28
CA ARG A 123 6.22 19.47 12.22
C ARG A 123 5.74 18.12 12.76
N PRO A 124 6.18 16.98 12.18
CA PRO A 124 5.74 15.65 12.63
C PRO A 124 6.01 15.41 14.12
N LYS A 125 7.12 15.97 14.62
CA LYS A 125 7.47 15.99 16.04
C LYS A 125 7.43 17.42 16.54
N LEU A 126 6.23 17.87 16.90
CA LEU A 126 5.92 19.26 17.23
C LEU A 126 6.87 19.87 18.28
N PHE A 127 7.33 19.06 19.23
CA PHE A 127 8.17 19.49 20.36
C PHE A 127 9.68 19.30 20.17
N GLU A 128 10.14 18.68 19.07
CA GLU A 128 11.59 18.61 18.81
C GLU A 128 12.11 19.98 18.38
N LEU A 129 13.10 20.51 19.11
CA LEU A 129 13.72 21.80 18.82
C LEU A 129 14.54 21.79 17.52
N GLY A 130 15.18 20.65 17.22
CA GLY A 130 15.91 20.44 15.97
C GLY A 130 15.00 19.95 14.85
N ILE A 131 14.35 20.88 14.14
CA ILE A 131 13.43 20.54 13.05
C ILE A 131 14.21 19.87 11.92
N LYS A 132 13.88 18.61 11.62
CA LYS A 132 14.40 17.87 10.48
C LYS A 132 13.34 17.81 9.38
N LYS A 133 13.60 18.48 8.25
CA LYS A 133 12.77 18.34 7.06
C LYS A 133 12.95 16.93 6.46
N PRO A 134 11.90 16.30 5.92
CA PRO A 134 12.04 15.11 5.10
C PRO A 134 12.96 15.37 3.90
N GLN A 135 13.73 14.36 3.49
CA GLN A 135 14.57 14.48 2.30
C GLN A 135 13.72 14.50 1.03
N LEU A 136 14.05 15.40 0.10
CA LEU A 136 13.44 15.47 -1.22
C LEU A 136 13.76 14.22 -2.06
N LEU A 137 12.80 13.81 -2.90
CA LEU A 137 12.99 12.66 -3.79
C LEU A 137 13.67 13.03 -5.11
N TYR A 138 13.39 14.20 -5.66
CA TYR A 138 13.97 14.65 -6.93
C TYR A 138 15.42 15.10 -6.76
N TYR A 139 16.19 14.97 -7.83
CA TYR A 139 17.61 15.32 -7.86
C TYR A 139 17.84 16.78 -8.28
N GLU A 140 17.08 17.25 -9.27
CA GLU A 140 17.13 18.64 -9.73
C GLU A 140 15.74 19.18 -10.07
N VAL A 141 15.62 20.51 -10.09
CA VAL A 141 14.38 21.20 -10.44
C VAL A 141 14.58 21.99 -11.73
N ILE A 142 13.66 21.81 -12.67
CA ILE A 142 13.61 22.49 -13.95
C ILE A 142 12.38 23.40 -13.95
N GLU A 143 12.61 24.71 -13.93
CA GLU A 143 11.54 25.68 -14.06
C GLU A 143 11.25 25.98 -15.53
N LEU A 144 9.98 26.01 -15.90
CA LEU A 144 9.52 26.38 -17.25
C LEU A 144 8.74 27.68 -17.23
N SER A 145 8.97 28.49 -18.26
CA SER A 145 8.37 29.79 -18.46
C SER A 145 6.93 29.70 -18.97
N GLU A 146 6.03 29.17 -18.16
CA GLU A 146 4.64 28.91 -18.51
C GLU A 146 3.72 29.35 -17.36
N ARG A 147 2.52 29.86 -17.65
CA ARG A 147 1.54 30.20 -16.61
C ARG A 147 0.10 30.19 -17.15
N VAL A 148 -0.76 29.48 -16.44
CA VAL A 148 -2.22 29.54 -16.57
C VAL A 148 -2.89 29.93 -15.26
N THR A 149 -4.10 30.49 -15.33
CA THR A 149 -4.97 30.81 -14.18
C THR A 149 -6.43 30.59 -14.57
N VAL A 150 -7.30 30.41 -13.57
CA VAL A 150 -8.75 30.52 -13.78
C VAL A 150 -9.08 31.98 -14.11
N GLU A 151 -9.97 32.20 -15.08
CA GLU A 151 -10.37 33.53 -15.54
C GLU A 151 -11.22 34.28 -14.51
N ASP A 152 -12.16 33.57 -13.90
CA ASP A 152 -13.04 34.10 -12.86
C ASP A 152 -12.57 33.66 -11.45
N PHE A 153 -13.21 34.18 -10.41
CA PHE A 153 -12.95 33.81 -9.02
C PHE A 153 -14.25 33.48 -8.27
N ASP A 154 -14.19 32.51 -7.35
CA ASP A 154 -15.36 31.88 -6.72
C ASP A 154 -16.27 32.86 -5.95
N GLU A 155 -15.70 33.95 -5.42
CA GLU A 155 -16.44 34.98 -4.67
C GLU A 155 -16.52 36.29 -5.45
N ASN A 156 -17.05 36.25 -6.67
CA ASN A 156 -17.26 37.47 -7.45
C ASN A 156 -18.47 38.27 -6.93
N PRO A 157 -18.27 39.43 -6.27
CA PRO A 157 -19.38 40.24 -5.75
C PRO A 157 -20.24 40.86 -6.86
N ASP A 158 -19.71 40.93 -8.08
CA ASP A 158 -20.39 41.46 -9.27
C ASP A 158 -21.04 40.35 -10.12
N GLY A 159 -20.91 39.08 -9.70
CA GLY A 159 -21.45 37.88 -10.34
C GLY A 159 -20.50 37.24 -11.37
N VAL A 160 -20.64 35.92 -11.57
CA VAL A 160 -19.84 35.13 -12.52
C VAL A 160 -20.06 35.65 -13.94
N ASN A 161 -18.99 35.95 -14.67
CA ASN A 161 -19.09 36.47 -16.03
C ASN A 161 -19.37 35.31 -17.01
N ASN A 162 -20.64 34.91 -17.10
CA ASN A 162 -21.07 33.70 -17.82
C ASN A 162 -20.99 33.78 -19.37
N ASN A 163 -20.55 34.90 -19.94
CA ASN A 163 -20.53 35.15 -21.40
C ASN A 163 -19.11 35.33 -21.96
N VAL A 164 -18.14 34.55 -21.49
CA VAL A 164 -16.76 34.61 -22.01
C VAL A 164 -16.56 33.53 -23.08
N GLU A 165 -16.37 33.97 -24.33
CA GLU A 165 -16.03 33.07 -25.45
C GLU A 165 -14.55 32.64 -25.41
N GLU A 166 -14.25 31.46 -25.95
CA GLU A 166 -12.88 30.98 -26.11
C GLU A 166 -12.09 31.88 -27.09
N ILE A 167 -10.86 32.22 -26.70
CA ILE A 167 -9.89 32.94 -27.54
C ILE A 167 -8.65 32.05 -27.64
N PRO A 168 -8.41 31.38 -28.78
CA PRO A 168 -7.29 30.45 -28.94
C PRO A 168 -5.95 31.03 -28.48
N GLY A 169 -5.29 30.33 -27.55
CA GLY A 169 -4.00 30.76 -26.99
C GLY A 169 -4.07 31.84 -25.90
N VAL A 170 -5.26 32.33 -25.54
CA VAL A 170 -5.45 33.34 -24.49
C VAL A 170 -6.50 32.90 -23.47
N LEU A 171 -7.71 32.53 -23.93
CA LEU A 171 -8.82 32.04 -23.12
C LEU A 171 -9.26 30.69 -23.65
N VAL A 172 -9.16 29.65 -22.84
CA VAL A 172 -9.41 28.26 -23.24
C VAL A 172 -10.29 27.59 -22.21
N LYS A 173 -11.15 26.68 -22.67
CA LYS A 173 -12.04 25.94 -21.78
C LYS A 173 -11.29 24.77 -21.12
N ALA A 174 -11.40 24.67 -19.80
CA ALA A 174 -10.87 23.56 -19.01
C ALA A 174 -11.73 22.30 -19.13
N ILE A 175 -11.21 21.18 -18.60
CA ILE A 175 -11.94 19.90 -18.53
C ILE A 175 -13.23 19.99 -17.69
N THR A 176 -13.29 20.88 -16.69
CA THR A 176 -14.45 21.14 -15.83
C THR A 176 -15.46 22.07 -16.49
N GLY A 177 -15.12 22.67 -17.63
CA GLY A 177 -15.89 23.73 -18.28
C GLY A 177 -15.50 25.14 -17.86
N ASP A 178 -14.66 25.29 -16.82
CA ASP A 178 -14.15 26.59 -16.37
C ASP A 178 -13.34 27.28 -17.46
N MET A 179 -13.43 28.61 -17.54
CA MET A 179 -12.60 29.39 -18.45
C MET A 179 -11.22 29.64 -17.84
N MET A 180 -10.18 29.29 -18.59
CA MET A 180 -8.78 29.43 -18.18
C MET A 180 -8.07 30.46 -19.03
N ARG A 181 -7.30 31.34 -18.39
CA ARG A 181 -6.42 32.29 -19.05
C ARG A 181 -4.99 31.78 -19.13
N ILE A 182 -4.44 31.74 -20.34
CA ILE A 182 -3.02 31.54 -20.59
C ILE A 182 -2.31 32.88 -20.40
N ILE A 183 -1.70 33.08 -19.24
CA ILE A 183 -0.90 34.28 -18.94
C ILE A 183 0.42 34.23 -19.71
N ARG A 184 1.03 33.05 -19.75
CA ARG A 184 2.28 32.80 -20.49
C ARG A 184 2.21 31.45 -21.19
N PRO A 185 2.26 31.41 -22.53
CA PRO A 185 2.19 30.15 -23.27
C PRO A 185 3.45 29.32 -23.05
N LEU A 186 3.33 28.00 -23.24
CA LEU A 186 4.46 27.09 -23.18
C LEU A 186 5.45 27.34 -24.33
N ASP A 187 6.71 27.60 -24.00
CA ASP A 187 7.81 27.70 -24.97
C ASP A 187 8.44 26.31 -25.20
N GLU A 188 8.09 25.65 -26.31
CA GLU A 188 8.64 24.35 -26.66
C GLU A 188 10.16 24.36 -26.87
N ALA A 189 10.74 25.47 -27.32
CA ALA A 189 12.18 25.55 -27.52
C ALA A 189 12.91 25.55 -26.17
N GLU A 190 12.39 26.31 -25.20
CA GLU A 190 12.87 26.30 -23.82
C GLU A 190 12.75 24.90 -23.20
N VAL A 191 11.60 24.23 -23.38
CA VAL A 191 11.39 22.86 -22.90
C VAL A 191 12.46 21.92 -23.47
N ARG A 192 12.65 21.92 -24.80
CA ARG A 192 13.64 21.05 -25.46
C ARG A 192 15.06 21.32 -24.96
N GLU A 193 15.43 22.58 -24.82
CA GLU A 193 16.75 22.97 -24.33
C GLU A 193 16.99 22.46 -22.90
N LYS A 194 16.08 22.78 -21.98
CA LYS A 194 16.22 22.45 -20.56
C LYS A 194 16.16 20.95 -20.31
N LEU A 195 15.22 20.23 -20.96
CA LEU A 195 15.13 18.78 -20.85
C LEU A 195 16.34 18.08 -21.47
N SER A 196 16.86 18.56 -22.61
CA SER A 196 18.09 17.99 -23.21
C SER A 196 19.29 18.17 -22.30
N LYS A 197 19.37 19.29 -21.56
CA LYS A 197 20.42 19.52 -20.57
C LYS A 197 20.33 18.51 -19.41
N ALA A 198 19.13 18.30 -18.85
CA ALA A 198 18.91 17.31 -17.78
C ALA A 198 19.18 15.88 -18.26
N LYS A 199 18.84 15.55 -19.51
CA LYS A 199 19.17 14.24 -20.09
C LYS A 199 20.69 13.99 -20.12
N LYS A 200 21.48 15.02 -20.46
CA LYS A 200 22.95 14.95 -20.48
C LYS A 200 23.59 14.79 -19.09
N THR A 201 22.90 15.16 -18.01
CA THR A 201 23.38 14.93 -16.62
C THR A 201 23.10 13.52 -16.12
N GLY A 202 22.48 12.67 -16.96
CA GLY A 202 22.16 11.27 -16.66
C GLY A 202 20.78 11.06 -16.05
N ILE A 203 19.89 12.07 -16.10
CA ILE A 203 18.51 11.92 -15.66
C ILE A 203 17.68 11.25 -16.75
N ASP A 204 16.98 10.17 -16.38
CA ASP A 204 16.16 9.37 -17.29
C ASP A 204 14.66 9.42 -16.98
N ALA A 205 14.30 9.86 -15.77
CA ALA A 205 12.92 9.99 -15.33
C ALA A 205 12.55 11.46 -15.05
N LEU A 206 11.30 11.83 -15.30
CA LEU A 206 10.76 13.18 -15.05
C LEU A 206 9.45 13.12 -14.26
N ALA A 207 9.29 14.04 -13.31
CA ALA A 207 8.00 14.38 -12.72
C ALA A 207 7.63 15.80 -13.13
N ILE A 208 6.45 16.00 -13.71
CA ILE A 208 5.98 17.30 -14.24
C ILE A 208 4.79 17.76 -13.41
N CYS A 209 4.88 18.94 -12.79
CA CYS A 209 3.79 19.56 -12.03
C CYS A 209 3.69 21.05 -12.35
N LEU A 210 2.73 21.43 -13.21
CA LEU A 210 2.43 22.83 -13.51
C LEU A 210 1.27 23.34 -12.65
N ALA A 211 1.23 24.65 -12.43
CA ALA A 211 0.10 25.31 -11.78
C ALA A 211 -1.19 25.07 -12.58
N HIS A 212 -2.30 24.78 -11.90
CA HIS A 212 -3.62 24.51 -12.51
C HIS A 212 -3.70 23.36 -13.53
N SER A 213 -2.68 22.49 -13.60
CA SER A 213 -2.69 21.35 -14.54
C SER A 213 -3.78 20.32 -14.27
N TYR A 214 -4.40 20.34 -13.09
CA TYR A 214 -5.52 19.49 -12.72
C TYR A 214 -6.80 19.78 -13.53
N ILE A 215 -6.94 21.00 -14.06
CA ILE A 215 -8.05 21.44 -14.92
C ILE A 215 -7.60 21.78 -16.35
N TYR A 216 -6.32 22.17 -16.53
CA TYR A 216 -5.72 22.43 -17.83
C TYR A 216 -4.44 21.58 -18.04
N PRO A 217 -4.58 20.30 -18.42
CA PRO A 217 -3.44 19.36 -18.52
C PRO A 217 -2.60 19.53 -19.79
N ALA A 218 -3.05 20.32 -20.76
CA ALA A 218 -2.48 20.38 -22.10
C ALA A 218 -0.97 20.70 -22.12
N HIS A 219 -0.52 21.65 -21.29
CA HIS A 219 0.91 21.98 -21.21
C HIS A 219 1.75 20.84 -20.61
N GLU A 220 1.26 20.14 -19.57
CA GLU A 220 1.98 18.97 -19.04
C GLU A 220 2.05 17.84 -20.06
N GLN A 221 0.95 17.56 -20.77
CA GLN A 221 0.89 16.55 -21.82
C GLN A 221 1.90 16.87 -22.92
N ARG A 222 1.96 18.14 -23.35
CA ARG A 222 2.90 18.57 -24.39
C ARG A 222 4.36 18.43 -23.96
N ILE A 223 4.69 18.78 -22.72
CA ILE A 223 6.03 18.56 -22.16
C ILE A 223 6.36 17.07 -22.13
N ALA A 224 5.40 16.23 -21.73
CA ALA A 224 5.59 14.78 -21.67
C ALA A 224 5.85 14.16 -23.05
N GLU A 225 5.15 14.62 -24.09
CA GLU A 225 5.44 14.24 -25.48
C GLU A 225 6.86 14.63 -25.91
N ILE A 226 7.28 15.86 -25.61
CA ILE A 226 8.64 16.32 -25.92
C ILE A 226 9.69 15.48 -25.19
N ALA A 227 9.47 15.20 -23.90
CA ALA A 227 10.35 14.34 -23.11
C ALA A 227 10.47 12.92 -23.71
N LYS A 228 9.35 12.30 -24.09
CA LYS A 228 9.35 10.99 -24.77
C LYS A 228 10.15 11.03 -26.07
N ASN A 229 9.98 12.07 -26.89
CA ASN A 229 10.75 12.26 -28.13
C ASN A 229 12.25 12.50 -27.90
N LEU A 230 12.64 13.04 -26.74
CA LEU A 230 14.04 13.18 -26.32
C LEU A 230 14.62 11.90 -25.70
N GLY A 231 13.82 10.84 -25.60
CA GLY A 231 14.24 9.52 -25.14
C GLY A 231 14.29 9.35 -23.62
N PHE A 232 13.54 10.14 -22.84
CA PHE A 232 13.33 9.86 -21.41
C PHE A 232 12.63 8.52 -21.22
N GLY A 233 13.19 7.65 -20.37
CA GLY A 233 12.66 6.31 -20.10
C GLY A 233 11.33 6.31 -19.36
N HIS A 234 11.09 7.31 -18.49
CA HIS A 234 9.82 7.45 -17.78
C HIS A 234 9.42 8.91 -17.55
N VAL A 235 8.13 9.21 -17.68
CA VAL A 235 7.58 10.56 -17.48
C VAL A 235 6.25 10.48 -16.74
N SER A 236 6.17 11.18 -15.62
CA SER A 236 5.00 11.23 -14.76
C SER A 236 4.44 12.65 -14.75
N THR A 237 3.23 12.84 -15.24
CA THR A 237 2.52 14.13 -15.19
C THR A 237 1.60 14.18 -13.98
N SER A 238 1.62 15.28 -13.26
CA SER A 238 0.80 15.48 -12.07
C SER A 238 -0.70 15.40 -12.39
N SER A 239 -1.09 15.88 -13.58
CA SER A 239 -2.44 15.78 -14.15
C SER A 239 -2.91 14.36 -14.45
N SER A 240 -2.00 13.38 -14.61
CA SER A 240 -2.34 11.97 -14.81
C SER A 240 -2.21 11.15 -13.53
N VAL A 241 -1.20 11.44 -12.70
CA VAL A 241 -0.86 10.62 -11.52
C VAL A 241 -1.71 11.00 -10.32
N GLY A 242 -1.74 12.28 -9.95
CA GLY A 242 -2.66 12.81 -8.94
C GLY A 242 -3.91 13.37 -9.60
N ALA A 243 -4.47 12.59 -10.54
CA ALA A 243 -5.38 13.07 -11.57
C ALA A 243 -6.45 13.98 -11.00
N LYS A 244 -6.54 15.17 -11.58
CA LYS A 244 -7.68 16.08 -11.42
C LYS A 244 -7.90 16.65 -10.00
N MET A 245 -6.88 16.59 -9.13
CA MET A 245 -6.89 17.19 -7.79
C MET A 245 -6.24 18.58 -7.76
N ILE A 246 -6.88 19.55 -7.09
CA ILE A 246 -6.45 20.96 -7.05
C ILE A 246 -5.07 21.17 -6.37
N LYS A 247 -4.80 20.48 -5.26
CA LYS A 247 -3.64 20.73 -4.37
C LYS A 247 -2.30 20.44 -5.06
N MET A 248 -1.54 21.50 -5.40
CA MET A 248 -0.27 21.40 -6.13
C MET A 248 0.82 20.62 -5.38
N ILE A 249 0.91 20.75 -4.05
CA ILE A 249 1.92 20.05 -3.25
C ILE A 249 1.67 18.54 -3.32
N SER A 250 0.48 18.06 -2.96
CA SER A 250 0.16 16.62 -2.99
C SER A 250 0.24 16.02 -4.40
N ARG A 251 -0.23 16.75 -5.42
CA ARG A 251 -0.17 16.31 -6.82
C ARG A 251 1.27 16.22 -7.34
N GLY A 252 2.08 17.24 -7.06
CA GLY A 252 3.50 17.27 -7.43
C GLY A 252 4.32 16.22 -6.68
N SER A 253 4.00 16.00 -5.40
CA SER A 253 4.59 14.95 -4.57
C SER A 253 4.27 13.56 -5.13
N SER A 254 3.01 13.30 -5.52
CA SER A 254 2.59 12.03 -6.12
C SER A 254 3.26 11.78 -7.48
N ALA A 255 3.35 12.79 -8.34
CA ALA A 255 4.09 12.69 -9.61
C ALA A 255 5.58 12.39 -9.38
N SER A 256 6.16 12.99 -8.34
CA SER A 256 7.55 12.76 -7.92
C SER A 256 7.76 11.33 -7.43
N VAL A 257 6.85 10.79 -6.61
CA VAL A 257 6.89 9.40 -6.14
C VAL A 257 6.73 8.41 -7.29
N ASP A 258 5.81 8.66 -8.23
CA ASP A 258 5.64 7.79 -9.40
C ASP A 258 6.91 7.78 -10.27
N ALA A 259 7.49 8.95 -10.56
CA ALA A 259 8.73 9.06 -11.32
C ALA A 259 9.91 8.35 -10.65
N TYR A 260 9.92 8.35 -9.31
CA TYR A 260 10.95 7.74 -8.47
C TYR A 260 10.84 6.21 -8.41
N LEU A 261 9.61 5.68 -8.35
CA LEU A 261 9.36 4.26 -8.06
C LEU A 261 9.05 3.42 -9.31
N THR A 262 8.29 3.95 -10.27
CA THR A 262 7.81 3.17 -11.42
C THR A 262 8.93 2.51 -12.22
N PRO A 263 10.06 3.18 -12.52
CA PRO A 263 11.15 2.51 -13.24
C PRO A 263 11.77 1.32 -12.47
N GLU A 264 11.87 1.40 -11.14
CA GLU A 264 12.38 0.28 -10.33
C GLU A 264 11.39 -0.89 -10.29
N ILE A 265 10.09 -0.59 -10.25
CA ILE A 265 9.04 -1.60 -10.31
C ILE A 265 9.01 -2.29 -11.66
N MET A 266 9.16 -1.56 -12.76
CA MET A 266 9.23 -2.15 -14.09
C MET A 266 10.45 -3.08 -14.22
N LYS A 267 11.63 -2.68 -13.71
CA LYS A 267 12.81 -3.56 -13.68
C LYS A 267 12.55 -4.84 -12.88
N TYR A 268 11.83 -4.75 -11.77
CA TYR A 268 11.46 -5.90 -10.96
C TYR A 268 10.52 -6.85 -11.71
N VAL A 269 9.45 -6.32 -12.31
CA VAL A 269 8.51 -7.09 -13.12
C VAL A 269 9.20 -7.76 -14.30
N ASP A 270 10.06 -7.03 -15.02
CA ASP A 270 10.86 -7.56 -16.14
C ASP A 270 11.83 -8.66 -15.68
N GLY A 271 12.44 -8.49 -14.50
CA GLY A 271 13.31 -9.50 -13.88
C GLY A 271 12.57 -10.78 -13.54
N PHE A 272 11.36 -10.65 -12.98
CA PHE A 272 10.48 -11.78 -12.70
C PHE A 272 10.05 -12.48 -14.00
N ALA A 273 9.64 -11.73 -15.02
CA ALA A 273 9.22 -12.27 -16.32
C ALA A 273 10.33 -13.06 -17.03
N LYS A 274 11.59 -12.62 -16.91
CA LYS A 274 12.76 -13.34 -17.45
C LYS A 274 13.01 -14.71 -16.82
N GLY A 275 12.40 -15.00 -15.67
CA GLY A 275 12.50 -16.30 -15.01
C GLY A 275 11.69 -17.42 -15.69
N PHE A 276 10.82 -17.09 -16.65
CA PHE A 276 9.91 -18.03 -17.30
C PHE A 276 10.36 -18.39 -18.72
N GLU A 277 9.83 -19.49 -19.28
CA GLU A 277 10.03 -19.86 -20.68
C GLU A 277 9.82 -18.66 -21.64
N ASP A 278 10.66 -18.58 -22.67
CA ASP A 278 10.74 -17.44 -23.62
C ASP A 278 11.18 -16.10 -23.01
N GLY A 279 11.46 -16.04 -21.71
CA GLY A 279 11.88 -14.83 -21.01
C GLY A 279 10.76 -13.78 -20.85
N ASN A 280 9.49 -14.23 -20.90
CA ASN A 280 8.31 -13.39 -20.78
C ASN A 280 7.16 -14.12 -20.04
N LEU A 281 6.08 -13.38 -19.77
CA LEU A 281 4.86 -13.90 -19.15
C LEU A 281 3.72 -14.09 -20.16
N ASP A 282 4.02 -14.16 -21.46
CA ASP A 282 3.01 -14.29 -22.50
C ASP A 282 2.20 -15.58 -22.32
N GLY A 283 0.88 -15.46 -22.39
CA GLY A 283 -0.05 -16.57 -22.14
C GLY A 283 -0.17 -16.98 -20.68
N VAL A 284 0.39 -16.23 -19.72
CA VAL A 284 0.17 -16.40 -18.28
C VAL A 284 -0.57 -15.17 -17.77
N LEU A 285 -1.69 -15.38 -17.06
CA LEU A 285 -2.42 -14.31 -16.41
C LEU A 285 -1.66 -13.89 -15.15
N CYS A 286 -0.79 -12.90 -15.29
CA CYS A 286 0.05 -12.38 -14.20
C CYS A 286 -0.41 -10.99 -13.78
N ASP A 287 -0.99 -10.91 -12.58
CA ASP A 287 -1.54 -9.70 -11.99
C ASP A 287 -0.83 -9.33 -10.70
N PHE A 288 -0.74 -8.02 -10.46
CA PHE A 288 -0.16 -7.43 -9.27
C PHE A 288 -1.25 -6.74 -8.44
N MET A 289 -1.18 -6.95 -7.14
CA MET A 289 -2.00 -6.28 -6.14
C MET A 289 -1.63 -4.79 -6.09
N GLN A 290 -2.64 -3.94 -6.03
CA GLN A 290 -2.50 -2.50 -5.86
C GLN A 290 -2.88 -2.08 -4.44
N SER A 291 -2.56 -0.84 -4.07
CA SER A 291 -2.87 -0.26 -2.76
C SER A 291 -4.36 -0.22 -2.43
N ASP A 292 -5.23 -0.25 -3.45
CA ASP A 292 -6.69 -0.22 -3.35
C ASP A 292 -7.32 -1.61 -3.14
N GLY A 293 -6.50 -2.67 -3.05
CA GLY A 293 -6.98 -4.06 -2.92
C GLY A 293 -7.37 -4.73 -4.23
N GLY A 294 -7.31 -4.00 -5.35
CA GLY A 294 -7.57 -4.51 -6.68
C GLY A 294 -6.32 -5.10 -7.35
N LEU A 295 -6.56 -5.97 -8.33
CA LEU A 295 -5.51 -6.52 -9.20
C LEU A 295 -5.39 -5.74 -10.51
N VAL A 296 -4.17 -5.58 -10.99
CA VAL A 296 -3.86 -5.06 -12.33
C VAL A 296 -2.87 -5.97 -13.04
N ASN A 297 -3.00 -6.13 -14.36
CA ASN A 297 -2.00 -6.84 -15.14
C ASN A 297 -0.58 -6.29 -14.91
N HIS A 298 0.42 -7.17 -14.92
CA HIS A 298 1.83 -6.80 -14.71
C HIS A 298 2.33 -5.63 -15.58
N SER A 299 1.86 -5.52 -16.83
CA SER A 299 2.22 -4.41 -17.73
C SER A 299 1.66 -3.04 -17.30
N GLY A 300 0.55 -3.05 -16.55
CA GLY A 300 -0.13 -1.87 -16.01
C GLY A 300 0.33 -1.49 -14.60
N PHE A 301 1.16 -2.31 -13.94
CA PHE A 301 1.60 -2.06 -12.57
C PHE A 301 2.53 -0.84 -12.51
N ARG A 302 2.26 0.08 -11.57
CA ARG A 302 2.99 1.35 -11.42
C ARG A 302 3.44 1.52 -9.97
N GLY A 303 4.51 2.29 -9.78
CA GLY A 303 5.18 2.44 -8.49
C GLY A 303 4.30 3.06 -7.42
N LEU A 304 3.51 4.08 -7.78
CA LEU A 304 2.63 4.76 -6.83
C LEU A 304 1.55 3.82 -6.25
N ARG A 305 0.90 3.04 -7.13
CA ARG A 305 -0.14 2.07 -6.77
C ARG A 305 0.40 0.77 -6.18
N GLY A 306 1.73 0.58 -6.19
CA GLY A 306 2.37 -0.59 -5.57
C GLY A 306 2.69 -0.43 -4.08
N ILE A 307 2.58 0.80 -3.55
CA ILE A 307 2.84 1.11 -2.14
C ILE A 307 1.81 0.41 -1.26
N LEU A 308 2.23 -0.33 -0.25
CA LEU A 308 1.35 -1.11 0.64
C LEU A 308 0.50 -2.20 -0.05
N SER A 309 0.90 -2.67 -1.24
CA SER A 309 0.18 -3.76 -1.95
C SER A 309 0.15 -5.09 -1.17
N GLY A 310 1.20 -5.42 -0.40
CA GLY A 310 1.21 -6.62 0.45
C GLY A 310 0.11 -6.60 1.52
N PRO A 311 0.10 -5.59 2.43
CA PRO A 311 -0.94 -5.41 3.42
C PRO A 311 -2.36 -5.33 2.83
N ALA A 312 -2.54 -4.72 1.65
CA ALA A 312 -3.82 -4.70 0.94
C ALA A 312 -4.36 -6.10 0.65
N GLY A 313 -3.48 -7.05 0.27
CA GLY A 313 -3.83 -8.46 0.16
C GLY A 313 -4.33 -9.05 1.48
N GLY A 314 -3.73 -8.67 2.61
CA GLY A 314 -4.19 -9.06 3.95
C GLY A 314 -5.60 -8.56 4.24
N VAL A 315 -5.91 -7.32 3.85
CA VAL A 315 -7.24 -6.72 3.97
C VAL A 315 -8.29 -7.50 3.19
N VAL A 316 -8.02 -7.77 1.91
CA VAL A 316 -8.89 -8.61 1.08
C VAL A 316 -9.06 -10.00 1.70
N GLY A 317 -7.96 -10.58 2.19
CA GLY A 317 -7.95 -11.88 2.83
C GLY A 317 -8.94 -11.96 3.99
N TYR A 318 -8.79 -11.12 5.02
CA TYR A 318 -9.71 -11.18 6.16
C TYR A 318 -11.12 -10.74 5.81
N ALA A 319 -11.30 -9.77 4.91
CA ALA A 319 -12.62 -9.31 4.49
C ALA A 319 -13.40 -10.47 3.85
N ARG A 320 -12.76 -11.24 2.96
CA ARG A 320 -13.39 -12.35 2.25
C ARG A 320 -13.50 -13.64 3.06
N THR A 321 -12.66 -13.85 4.08
CA THR A 321 -12.67 -15.11 4.88
C THR A 321 -13.36 -14.99 6.24
N SER A 322 -13.43 -13.78 6.81
CA SER A 322 -13.87 -13.58 8.21
C SER A 322 -15.18 -12.80 8.33
N TYR A 323 -15.63 -12.12 7.26
CA TYR A 323 -16.92 -11.43 7.25
C TYR A 323 -18.08 -12.42 7.14
N ASP A 324 -19.07 -12.28 8.02
CA ASP A 324 -20.25 -13.16 8.06
C ASP A 324 -21.49 -12.54 7.41
N GLY A 325 -21.32 -11.41 6.72
CA GLY A 325 -22.42 -10.66 6.09
C GLY A 325 -23.13 -9.69 7.03
N LYS A 326 -22.74 -9.62 8.31
CA LYS A 326 -23.44 -8.77 9.30
C LYS A 326 -22.50 -8.03 10.24
N SER A 327 -21.50 -8.71 10.79
CA SER A 327 -20.59 -8.14 11.78
C SER A 327 -19.36 -7.55 11.09
N PRO A 328 -19.03 -6.26 11.30
CA PRO A 328 -17.82 -5.68 10.75
C PRO A 328 -16.58 -6.38 11.31
N VAL A 329 -15.49 -6.35 10.57
CA VAL A 329 -14.25 -7.07 10.91
C VAL A 329 -13.12 -6.07 11.07
N VAL A 330 -12.34 -6.21 12.14
CA VAL A 330 -11.05 -5.55 12.29
C VAL A 330 -9.96 -6.55 11.94
N GLY A 331 -9.12 -6.22 10.96
CA GLY A 331 -7.93 -6.98 10.64
C GLY A 331 -6.77 -6.61 11.57
N LEU A 332 -6.05 -7.62 12.05
CA LEU A 332 -4.82 -7.49 12.82
C LEU A 332 -3.74 -8.38 12.18
N ASP A 333 -2.92 -7.78 11.31
CA ASP A 333 -1.74 -8.42 10.72
C ASP A 333 -0.50 -8.07 11.54
N MET A 334 0.02 -9.00 12.33
CA MET A 334 1.24 -8.73 13.09
C MET A 334 2.39 -9.60 12.59
N GLY A 335 3.42 -8.92 12.09
CA GLY A 335 4.67 -9.52 11.64
C GLY A 335 5.80 -9.39 12.67
N GLY A 336 7.04 -9.51 12.18
CA GLY A 336 8.24 -9.37 13.00
C GLY A 336 8.63 -7.92 13.31
N THR A 337 8.15 -6.93 12.56
CA THR A 337 8.62 -5.54 12.69
C THR A 337 7.49 -4.57 12.98
N SER A 338 6.32 -4.80 12.38
CA SER A 338 5.15 -3.93 12.48
C SER A 338 3.87 -4.74 12.60
N THR A 339 2.80 -4.02 12.89
CA THR A 339 1.42 -4.51 12.84
C THR A 339 0.61 -3.60 11.94
N ASP A 340 -0.10 -4.17 10.98
CA ASP A 340 -1.05 -3.48 10.12
C ASP A 340 -2.47 -3.75 10.60
N VAL A 341 -3.24 -2.68 10.82
CA VAL A 341 -4.66 -2.77 11.20
C VAL A 341 -5.55 -2.04 10.21
N SER A 342 -6.74 -2.58 9.97
CA SER A 342 -7.75 -2.00 9.09
C SER A 342 -9.15 -2.49 9.50
N ARG A 343 -10.18 -1.86 8.95
CA ARG A 343 -11.58 -2.21 9.19
C ARG A 343 -12.29 -2.57 7.87
N PHE A 344 -13.18 -3.56 7.93
CA PHE A 344 -14.09 -3.90 6.85
C PHE A 344 -15.52 -3.98 7.38
N GLY A 345 -16.41 -3.14 6.86
CA GLY A 345 -17.80 -3.02 7.30
C GLY A 345 -18.85 -3.63 6.38
N GLY A 346 -18.43 -4.35 5.34
CA GLY A 346 -19.26 -4.79 4.22
C GLY A 346 -18.79 -4.22 2.88
N THR A 347 -18.21 -3.02 2.92
CA THR A 347 -17.45 -2.40 1.83
C THR A 347 -16.02 -2.09 2.30
N PHE A 348 -15.11 -1.94 1.34
CA PHE A 348 -13.73 -1.53 1.64
C PHE A 348 -13.69 -0.04 1.97
N GLU A 349 -12.86 0.31 2.94
CA GLU A 349 -12.63 1.70 3.33
C GLU A 349 -11.35 2.22 2.70
N TYR A 350 -11.43 3.42 2.13
CA TYR A 350 -10.37 4.02 1.35
C TYR A 350 -9.90 5.35 1.94
N VAL A 351 -8.59 5.59 1.88
CA VAL A 351 -7.95 6.88 2.12
C VAL A 351 -7.33 7.38 0.81
N PHE A 352 -7.50 8.68 0.54
CA PHE A 352 -7.09 9.30 -0.73
C PHE A 352 -5.84 10.18 -0.61
N GLU A 353 -5.46 10.52 0.62
CA GLU A 353 -4.24 11.26 0.93
C GLU A 353 -3.57 10.63 2.14
N THR A 354 -2.37 10.09 1.94
CA THR A 354 -1.57 9.43 2.98
C THR A 354 -0.18 10.06 3.03
N THR A 355 0.50 9.93 4.17
CA THR A 355 1.91 10.34 4.29
C THR A 355 2.77 9.12 4.52
N THR A 356 3.54 8.72 3.51
CA THR A 356 4.48 7.59 3.61
C THR A 356 5.91 8.11 3.50
N ALA A 357 6.79 7.69 4.42
CA ALA A 357 8.19 8.14 4.46
C ALA A 357 8.37 9.69 4.51
N GLY A 358 7.37 10.41 5.06
CA GLY A 358 7.35 11.88 5.12
C GLY A 358 6.96 12.58 3.82
N VAL A 359 6.45 11.82 2.84
CA VAL A 359 6.01 12.31 1.53
C VAL A 359 4.49 12.17 1.45
N SER A 360 3.78 13.26 1.10
CA SER A 360 2.33 13.19 0.90
C SER A 360 2.04 12.52 -0.44
N ILE A 361 1.20 11.50 -0.42
CA ILE A 361 0.83 10.67 -1.55
C ILE A 361 -0.68 10.76 -1.72
N GLN A 362 -1.11 11.10 -2.92
CA GLN A 362 -2.52 11.14 -3.29
C GLN A 362 -2.81 10.07 -4.33
N THR A 363 -3.17 8.90 -3.83
CA THR A 363 -3.71 7.77 -4.59
C THR A 363 -4.73 7.09 -3.68
N PRO A 364 -5.81 6.52 -4.22
CA PRO A 364 -6.70 5.68 -3.43
C PRO A 364 -5.91 4.50 -2.87
N GLN A 365 -6.05 4.26 -1.56
CA GLN A 365 -5.46 3.14 -0.85
C GLN A 365 -6.47 2.64 0.17
N LEU A 366 -6.44 1.35 0.47
CA LEU A 366 -7.18 0.82 1.62
C LEU A 366 -6.70 1.51 2.90
N ASP A 367 -7.64 1.82 3.81
CA ASP A 367 -7.33 2.46 5.10
C ASP A 367 -6.61 1.49 6.03
N ILE A 368 -5.28 1.42 5.86
CA ILE A 368 -4.37 0.57 6.62
C ILE A 368 -3.52 1.45 7.52
N ASN A 369 -3.65 1.26 8.83
CA ASN A 369 -2.83 1.93 9.81
C ASN A 369 -1.72 0.99 10.30
N THR A 370 -0.48 1.30 9.92
CA THR A 370 0.71 0.57 10.37
C THR A 370 1.22 1.11 11.69
N VAL A 371 1.43 0.23 12.67
CA VAL A 371 2.08 0.54 13.93
C VAL A 371 3.45 -0.12 14.00
N ALA A 372 4.45 0.62 14.49
CA ALA A 372 5.80 0.13 14.77
C ALA A 372 5.85 -0.75 16.04
N SER A 373 4.98 -1.75 16.09
CA SER A 373 4.91 -2.77 17.13
C SER A 373 4.75 -4.11 16.45
N GLY A 374 5.74 -4.98 16.55
CA GLY A 374 5.77 -6.34 16.00
C GLY A 374 6.57 -7.27 16.91
N GLY A 375 6.75 -8.52 16.52
CA GLY A 375 7.47 -9.50 17.37
C GLY A 375 8.89 -9.07 17.74
N GLY A 376 9.61 -8.43 16.83
CA GLY A 376 10.97 -7.93 17.02
C GLY A 376 11.05 -6.54 17.65
N SER A 377 9.94 -5.91 18.06
CA SER A 377 10.00 -4.62 18.75
C SER A 377 10.76 -4.74 20.06
N ILE A 378 11.75 -3.86 20.24
CA ILE A 378 12.69 -3.93 21.36
C ILE A 378 12.02 -3.46 22.66
N LEU A 379 12.33 -4.15 23.76
CA LEU A 379 11.85 -3.83 25.10
C LEU A 379 12.85 -2.90 25.80
N PHE A 380 12.38 -1.73 26.24
CA PHE A 380 13.20 -0.74 26.92
C PHE A 380 12.64 -0.41 28.30
N TRP A 381 13.53 -0.30 29.28
CA TRP A 381 13.27 0.34 30.56
C TRP A 381 13.99 1.68 30.59
N SER A 382 13.23 2.78 30.68
CA SER A 382 13.84 4.12 30.77
C SER A 382 12.93 5.07 31.53
N ASN A 383 13.53 5.92 32.37
CA ASN A 383 12.82 6.93 33.16
C ASN A 383 11.65 6.36 33.99
N GLY A 384 11.79 5.14 34.52
CA GLY A 384 10.75 4.50 35.33
C GLY A 384 9.57 3.92 34.53
N LEU A 385 9.68 3.79 33.21
CA LEU A 385 8.59 3.35 32.34
C LEU A 385 9.00 2.19 31.44
N PHE A 386 8.07 1.24 31.29
CA PHE A 386 8.10 0.22 30.24
C PHE A 386 7.85 0.88 28.88
N LYS A 387 8.71 0.61 27.91
CA LYS A 387 8.55 1.06 26.52
C LYS A 387 8.80 -0.11 25.57
N VAL A 388 8.01 -0.17 24.50
CA VAL A 388 8.15 -1.17 23.43
C VAL A 388 8.28 -0.44 22.11
N GLY A 389 9.34 -0.73 21.36
CA GLY A 389 9.62 -0.03 20.10
C GLY A 389 9.90 1.48 20.27
N PRO A 390 9.87 2.27 19.18
CA PRO A 390 9.56 1.85 17.80
C PRO A 390 10.70 1.07 17.13
N GLU A 391 11.87 1.01 17.76
CA GLU A 391 13.01 0.24 17.26
C GLU A 391 12.70 -1.25 17.22
N SER A 392 13.14 -1.91 16.14
CA SER A 392 12.97 -3.35 15.94
C SER A 392 14.33 -4.01 15.76
N ALA A 393 14.50 -5.18 16.34
CA ALA A 393 15.69 -6.01 16.15
C ALA A 393 15.70 -6.73 14.78
N GLY A 394 14.59 -6.67 14.03
CA GLY A 394 14.46 -7.33 12.71
C GLY A 394 14.69 -8.84 12.78
N ALA A 395 15.28 -9.40 11.72
CA ALA A 395 15.72 -10.80 11.68
C ALA A 395 17.20 -10.98 12.05
N SER A 396 17.99 -9.89 12.02
CA SER A 396 19.41 -9.87 12.37
C SER A 396 19.78 -8.51 12.96
N PRO A 397 20.31 -8.43 14.20
CA PRO A 397 20.60 -9.56 15.09
C PRO A 397 19.33 -10.27 15.60
N GLY A 398 18.13 -9.70 15.42
CA GLY A 398 16.87 -10.31 15.81
C GLY A 398 16.63 -10.35 17.32
N PRO A 399 15.53 -10.97 17.77
CA PRO A 399 15.27 -11.31 19.17
C PRO A 399 16.47 -11.99 19.86
N ALA A 400 16.58 -11.85 21.19
CA ALA A 400 17.62 -12.51 21.96
C ALA A 400 17.60 -14.03 21.76
N ALA A 401 16.41 -14.62 21.65
CA ALA A 401 16.18 -16.03 21.38
C ALA A 401 16.79 -16.54 20.06
N TYR A 402 17.13 -15.66 19.11
CA TYR A 402 17.66 -16.05 17.79
C TYR A 402 19.16 -16.39 17.81
N ARG A 403 19.83 -16.32 18.98
CA ARG A 403 21.25 -16.71 19.16
C ARG A 403 22.26 -15.87 18.37
N LYS A 404 21.91 -14.63 18.02
CA LYS A 404 22.78 -13.68 17.27
C LYS A 404 23.17 -12.43 18.08
N GLY A 405 23.05 -12.49 19.40
CA GLY A 405 23.39 -11.38 20.30
C GLY A 405 22.33 -10.25 20.38
N GLY A 406 21.10 -10.54 19.96
CA GLY A 406 19.99 -9.58 19.94
C GLY A 406 19.51 -9.08 21.31
N PRO A 407 18.79 -7.94 21.36
CA PRO A 407 18.16 -7.42 22.58
C PRO A 407 16.90 -8.22 22.97
N LEU A 408 16.31 -7.94 24.14
CA LEU A 408 14.98 -8.44 24.47
C LEU A 408 13.92 -7.78 23.58
N THR A 409 12.99 -8.58 23.07
CA THR A 409 11.90 -8.18 22.17
C THR A 409 10.55 -8.75 22.61
N VAL A 410 9.46 -8.35 21.93
CA VAL A 410 8.11 -8.91 22.16
C VAL A 410 8.08 -10.43 21.97
N THR A 411 8.80 -10.96 20.96
CA THR A 411 8.95 -12.41 20.74
C THR A 411 9.61 -13.10 21.93
N ASP A 412 10.63 -12.47 22.53
CA ASP A 412 11.29 -13.02 23.72
C ASP A 412 10.36 -13.04 24.92
N ALA A 413 9.54 -12.00 25.11
CA ALA A 413 8.51 -11.97 26.16
C ALA A 413 7.45 -13.08 25.96
N ASN A 414 6.95 -13.27 24.73
CA ASN A 414 6.01 -14.34 24.43
C ASN A 414 6.62 -15.73 24.62
N LEU A 415 7.89 -15.92 24.24
CA LEU A 415 8.64 -17.15 24.50
C LEU A 415 8.79 -17.42 26.00
N PHE A 416 9.21 -16.41 26.77
CA PHE A 416 9.44 -16.53 28.20
C PHE A 416 8.16 -16.85 28.98
N LEU A 417 7.03 -16.28 28.56
CA LEU A 417 5.72 -16.54 29.14
C LEU A 417 5.07 -17.85 28.66
N GLY A 418 5.74 -18.62 27.80
CA GLY A 418 5.22 -19.88 27.25
C GLY A 418 4.08 -19.71 26.25
N ARG A 419 3.90 -18.52 25.68
CA ARG A 419 2.90 -18.24 24.62
C ARG A 419 3.37 -18.72 23.25
N LEU A 420 4.68 -18.74 23.04
CA LEU A 420 5.32 -19.29 21.86
C LEU A 420 5.85 -20.68 22.17
N ILE A 421 5.45 -21.67 21.35
CA ILE A 421 5.84 -23.07 21.50
C ILE A 421 7.06 -23.34 20.60
N PRO A 422 8.28 -23.51 21.15
CA PRO A 422 9.52 -23.60 20.36
C PRO A 422 9.55 -24.78 19.38
N GLU A 423 8.88 -25.88 19.70
CA GLU A 423 8.90 -27.12 18.90
C GLU A 423 8.22 -26.94 17.54
N TYR A 424 7.31 -25.97 17.42
CA TYR A 424 6.67 -25.59 16.15
C TYR A 424 7.42 -24.47 15.42
N PHE A 425 8.49 -23.94 16.00
CA PHE A 425 9.35 -22.96 15.37
C PHE A 425 10.48 -23.67 14.61
N PRO A 426 10.82 -23.26 13.37
CA PRO A 426 11.93 -23.88 12.65
C PRO A 426 13.25 -23.72 13.41
N SER A 427 14.01 -24.82 13.53
CA SER A 427 15.35 -24.82 14.12
C SER A 427 16.38 -24.25 13.14
N ILE A 428 16.32 -22.95 12.89
CA ILE A 428 17.16 -22.24 11.90
C ILE A 428 18.09 -21.21 12.57
N PHE A 429 18.37 -21.37 13.86
CA PHE A 429 19.15 -20.42 14.65
C PHE A 429 20.53 -20.95 15.02
N GLY A 430 21.36 -20.06 15.58
CA GLY A 430 22.75 -20.37 15.94
C GLY A 430 23.71 -20.29 14.76
N PRO A 431 25.02 -20.53 15.00
CA PRO A 431 26.07 -20.38 13.98
C PRO A 431 25.90 -21.31 12.77
N ASP A 432 25.32 -22.50 12.99
CA ASP A 432 25.12 -23.53 11.97
C ASP A 432 23.66 -23.61 11.47
N GLU A 433 22.80 -22.64 11.82
CA GLU A 433 21.38 -22.54 11.43
C GLU A 433 20.56 -23.84 11.62
N ASN A 434 20.79 -24.53 12.73
CA ASN A 434 20.16 -25.82 13.04
C ASN A 434 19.63 -25.92 14.48
N GLN A 435 19.65 -24.81 15.23
CA GLN A 435 19.28 -24.78 16.65
C GLN A 435 17.88 -24.18 16.86
N PRO A 436 17.16 -24.60 17.91
CA PRO A 436 15.90 -23.99 18.31
C PRO A 436 16.12 -22.62 18.96
N LEU A 437 15.02 -21.93 19.23
CA LEU A 437 15.00 -20.70 20.02
C LEU A 437 15.70 -20.89 21.38
N ASP A 438 16.48 -19.90 21.79
CA ASP A 438 17.21 -19.93 23.05
C ASP A 438 16.37 -19.38 24.21
N GLN A 439 15.83 -20.29 25.02
CA GLN A 439 15.07 -19.92 26.21
C GLN A 439 15.97 -19.46 27.37
N GLU A 440 17.20 -19.98 27.45
CA GLU A 440 18.10 -19.72 28.58
C GLU A 440 18.59 -18.27 28.55
N ILE A 441 19.01 -17.78 27.38
CA ILE A 441 19.46 -16.39 27.23
C ILE A 441 18.32 -15.41 27.50
N VAL A 442 17.09 -15.75 27.10
CA VAL A 442 15.91 -14.91 27.36
C VAL A 442 15.63 -14.84 28.85
N ALA A 443 15.65 -15.97 29.54
CA ALA A 443 15.46 -16.03 30.99
C ALA A 443 16.54 -15.23 31.73
N GLN A 444 17.81 -15.37 31.33
CA GLN A 444 18.91 -14.59 31.89
C GLN A 444 18.66 -13.09 31.75
N LYS A 445 18.35 -12.62 30.53
CA LYS A 445 18.13 -11.18 30.28
C LYS A 445 16.92 -10.63 31.02
N PHE A 446 15.84 -11.39 31.15
CA PHE A 446 14.69 -10.96 31.96
C PHE A 446 15.03 -10.89 33.45
N ASN A 447 15.83 -11.81 33.98
CA ASN A 447 16.31 -11.74 35.37
C ASN A 447 17.15 -10.47 35.60
N GLU A 448 18.07 -10.15 34.69
CA GLU A 448 18.91 -8.95 34.74
C GLU A 448 18.06 -7.67 34.68
N LEU A 449 17.13 -7.59 33.72
CA LEU A 449 16.23 -6.44 33.58
C LEU A 449 15.32 -6.27 34.80
N THR A 450 14.83 -7.37 35.37
CA THR A 450 13.99 -7.34 36.58
C THR A 450 14.75 -6.82 37.78
N ALA A 451 16.00 -7.26 37.97
CA ALA A 451 16.86 -6.75 39.03
C ALA A 451 17.08 -5.24 38.90
N GLN A 452 17.29 -4.74 37.67
CA GLN A 452 17.40 -3.32 37.39
C GLN A 452 16.11 -2.57 37.74
N ILE A 453 14.95 -3.03 37.27
CA ILE A 453 13.65 -2.39 37.55
C ILE A 453 13.36 -2.34 39.05
N CYS A 454 13.64 -3.44 39.78
CA CYS A 454 13.44 -3.49 41.23
C CYS A 454 14.35 -2.50 41.96
N SER A 455 15.60 -2.37 41.52
CA SER A 455 16.55 -1.38 42.06
C SER A 455 16.08 0.05 41.80
N ASP A 456 15.61 0.35 40.59
CA ASP A 456 15.22 1.71 40.19
C ASP A 456 13.90 2.17 40.84
N THR A 457 12.96 1.25 41.07
CA THR A 457 11.60 1.59 41.55
C THR A 457 11.37 1.30 43.03
N GLY A 458 12.22 0.49 43.66
CA GLY A 458 12.00 -0.04 45.00
C GLY A 458 10.83 -1.03 45.11
N ARG A 459 10.23 -1.44 43.99
CA ARG A 459 9.17 -2.46 43.95
C ARG A 459 9.78 -3.84 43.78
N THR A 460 9.10 -4.86 44.32
CA THR A 460 9.44 -6.26 44.03
C THR A 460 8.57 -6.76 42.88
N MET A 461 9.20 -7.18 41.79
CA MET A 461 8.55 -7.80 40.64
C MET A 461 9.26 -9.09 40.28
N THR A 462 8.51 -10.05 39.75
CA THR A 462 9.06 -11.26 39.14
C THR A 462 9.41 -11.02 37.68
N PRO A 463 10.33 -11.81 37.09
CA PRO A 463 10.63 -11.74 35.66
C PRO A 463 9.40 -11.94 34.75
N HIS A 464 8.44 -12.77 35.20
CA HIS A 464 7.21 -13.02 34.47
C HIS A 464 6.28 -11.79 34.47
N GLU A 465 6.17 -11.09 35.60
CA GLU A 465 5.40 -9.84 35.67
C GLU A 465 6.05 -8.74 34.81
N VAL A 466 7.38 -8.66 34.78
CA VAL A 466 8.11 -7.74 33.89
C VAL A 466 7.82 -8.05 32.43
N ALA A 467 7.97 -9.32 32.01
CA ALA A 467 7.65 -9.74 30.65
C ALA A 467 6.18 -9.48 30.27
N SER A 468 5.24 -9.80 31.16
CA SER A 468 3.80 -9.53 30.95
C SER A 468 3.51 -8.04 30.83
N GLY A 469 4.17 -7.20 31.65
CA GLY A 469 4.01 -5.74 31.56
C GLY A 469 4.45 -5.17 30.22
N PHE A 470 5.52 -5.71 29.62
CA PHE A 470 5.91 -5.34 28.26
C PHE A 470 4.90 -5.78 27.20
N ILE A 471 4.34 -6.98 27.31
CA ILE A 471 3.27 -7.44 26.42
C ILE A 471 2.04 -6.53 26.54
N ASP A 472 1.67 -6.11 27.75
CA ASP A 472 0.57 -5.18 27.97
C ASP A 472 0.78 -3.83 27.28
N VAL A 473 1.99 -3.28 27.35
CA VAL A 473 2.36 -2.04 26.65
C VAL A 473 2.32 -2.22 25.13
N ALA A 474 2.80 -3.35 24.61
CA ALA A 474 2.74 -3.67 23.19
C ALA A 474 1.28 -3.76 22.69
N ASN A 475 0.43 -4.48 23.43
CA ASN A 475 -0.99 -4.63 23.13
C ASN A 475 -1.73 -3.29 23.17
N GLU A 476 -1.47 -2.45 24.17
CA GLU A 476 -2.11 -1.13 24.26
C GLU A 476 -1.67 -0.23 23.09
N THR A 477 -0.41 -0.34 22.66
CA THR A 477 0.11 0.39 21.49
C THR A 477 -0.63 -0.05 20.21
N MET A 478 -0.91 -1.35 20.05
CA MET A 478 -1.69 -1.89 18.93
C MET A 478 -3.19 -1.58 19.02
N CYS A 479 -3.76 -1.37 20.21
CA CYS A 479 -5.17 -1.02 20.38
C CYS A 479 -5.49 0.41 19.92
N ARG A 480 -4.55 1.35 20.06
CA ARG A 480 -4.74 2.77 19.69
C ARG A 480 -5.17 3.00 18.23
N PRO A 481 -4.47 2.47 17.20
CA PRO A 481 -4.92 2.64 15.82
C PRO A 481 -6.27 1.96 15.56
N ILE A 482 -6.58 0.85 16.24
CA ILE A 482 -7.87 0.17 16.08
C ILE A 482 -9.00 1.07 16.58
N ARG A 483 -8.83 1.74 17.73
CA ARG A 483 -9.79 2.74 18.23
C ARG A 483 -9.91 3.95 17.29
N ALA A 484 -8.83 4.35 16.63
CA ALA A 484 -8.88 5.42 15.62
C ALA A 484 -9.69 5.02 14.38
N LEU A 485 -9.59 3.76 13.94
CA LEU A 485 -10.37 3.21 12.83
C LEU A 485 -11.84 2.89 13.18
N THR A 486 -12.18 2.86 14.47
CA THR A 486 -13.51 2.44 14.96
C THR A 486 -14.18 3.57 15.74
N GLU A 487 -13.91 3.68 17.04
CA GLU A 487 -14.52 4.64 17.97
C GLU A 487 -14.42 6.09 17.48
N ALA A 488 -13.25 6.50 16.97
CA ALA A 488 -13.06 7.88 16.49
C ALA A 488 -13.85 8.20 15.22
N ARG A 489 -14.40 7.19 14.53
CA ARG A 489 -15.27 7.32 13.36
C ARG A 489 -16.74 6.98 13.66
N GLY A 490 -17.09 6.87 14.94
CA GLY A 490 -18.45 6.61 15.41
C GLY A 490 -18.86 5.13 15.40
N PHE A 491 -17.91 4.19 15.25
CA PHE A 491 -18.21 2.76 15.30
C PHE A 491 -17.99 2.15 16.69
N GLU A 492 -18.89 1.27 17.12
CA GLU A 492 -18.72 0.53 18.37
C GLU A 492 -17.77 -0.67 18.16
N THR A 493 -16.58 -0.63 18.77
CA THR A 493 -15.57 -1.69 18.64
C THR A 493 -16.09 -3.07 19.07
N SER A 494 -16.95 -3.13 20.09
CA SER A 494 -17.49 -4.38 20.66
C SER A 494 -18.32 -5.22 19.67
N GLN A 495 -18.86 -4.59 18.61
CA GLN A 495 -19.65 -5.24 17.57
C GLN A 495 -18.81 -5.92 16.49
N HIS A 496 -17.49 -5.68 16.51
CA HIS A 496 -16.59 -6.19 15.49
C HIS A 496 -16.15 -7.63 15.79
N ILE A 497 -15.74 -8.33 14.74
CA ILE A 497 -14.93 -9.56 14.81
C ILE A 497 -13.46 -9.15 14.67
N LEU A 498 -12.58 -9.67 15.51
CA LEU A 498 -11.13 -9.50 15.35
C LEU A 498 -10.58 -10.64 14.48
N SER A 499 -10.18 -10.35 13.25
CA SER A 499 -9.47 -11.31 12.40
C SER A 499 -7.97 -11.17 12.61
N SER A 500 -7.34 -12.16 13.25
CA SER A 500 -5.93 -12.14 13.56
C SER A 500 -5.12 -13.01 12.60
N PHE A 501 -4.08 -12.41 12.03
CA PHE A 501 -3.20 -13.05 11.06
C PHE A 501 -1.77 -12.46 11.14
N GLY A 502 -0.90 -12.90 10.24
CA GLY A 502 0.53 -12.67 10.35
C GLY A 502 1.23 -13.66 11.27
N GLY A 503 2.56 -13.62 11.30
CA GLY A 503 3.37 -14.59 12.05
C GLY A 503 3.25 -14.49 13.58
N ALA A 504 2.88 -13.32 14.10
CA ALA A 504 2.81 -13.05 15.53
C ALA A 504 1.41 -12.68 16.06
N GLY A 505 0.43 -12.39 15.18
CA GLY A 505 -0.88 -11.86 15.59
C GLY A 505 -1.63 -12.74 16.58
N GLY A 506 -1.61 -14.05 16.35
CA GLY A 506 -2.30 -15.02 17.22
C GLY A 506 -1.81 -15.01 18.68
N GLN A 507 -0.59 -14.55 18.95
CA GLN A 507 -0.01 -14.48 20.29
C GLN A 507 -0.62 -13.33 21.14
N HIS A 508 -1.25 -12.36 20.48
CA HIS A 508 -1.78 -11.13 21.09
C HIS A 508 -3.30 -10.98 20.96
N ALA A 509 -3.93 -11.74 20.04
CA ALA A 509 -5.31 -11.55 19.62
C ALA A 509 -6.33 -11.52 20.77
N CYS A 510 -6.25 -12.46 21.72
CA CYS A 510 -7.23 -12.54 22.83
C CYS A 510 -7.15 -11.33 23.78
N GLU A 511 -5.94 -10.83 24.07
CA GLU A 511 -5.76 -9.69 24.97
C GLU A 511 -6.15 -8.37 24.31
N ILE A 512 -5.81 -8.22 23.02
CA ILE A 512 -6.27 -7.08 22.22
C ILE A 512 -7.80 -7.08 22.15
N ALA A 513 -8.42 -8.22 21.83
CA ALA A 513 -9.87 -8.36 21.78
C ALA A 513 -10.52 -7.97 23.12
N SER A 514 -9.96 -8.45 24.24
CA SER A 514 -10.44 -8.10 25.59
C SER A 514 -10.36 -6.60 25.88
N LYS A 515 -9.23 -5.95 25.58
CA LYS A 515 -9.03 -4.49 25.77
C LYS A 515 -9.94 -3.62 24.90
N LEU A 516 -10.42 -4.18 23.78
CA LEU A 516 -11.32 -3.52 22.82
C LEU A 516 -12.81 -3.93 23.01
N GLY A 517 -13.10 -4.83 23.94
CA GLY A 517 -14.45 -5.36 24.15
C GLY A 517 -14.96 -6.28 23.03
N ILE A 518 -14.09 -6.75 22.14
CA ILE A 518 -14.43 -7.66 21.04
C ILE A 518 -14.63 -9.08 21.57
N LYS A 519 -15.77 -9.69 21.24
CA LYS A 519 -16.16 -11.01 21.77
C LYS A 519 -15.73 -12.19 20.91
N ARG A 520 -15.38 -11.97 19.64
CA ARG A 520 -15.07 -13.03 18.67
C ARG A 520 -13.74 -12.75 17.98
N VAL A 521 -12.82 -13.70 18.11
CA VAL A 521 -11.57 -13.74 17.36
C VAL A 521 -11.66 -14.82 16.30
N VAL A 522 -11.26 -14.51 15.07
CA VAL A 522 -11.15 -15.45 13.96
C VAL A 522 -9.69 -15.59 13.57
N ILE A 523 -9.20 -16.83 13.47
CA ILE A 523 -7.87 -17.17 12.98
C ILE A 523 -8.07 -18.14 11.82
N HIS A 524 -7.81 -17.68 10.61
CA HIS A 524 -7.96 -18.51 9.40
C HIS A 524 -6.84 -19.57 9.34
N LYS A 525 -7.09 -20.72 8.70
CA LYS A 525 -6.07 -21.79 8.53
C LYS A 525 -4.79 -21.31 7.80
N TYR A 526 -4.93 -20.25 6.99
CA TYR A 526 -3.85 -19.58 6.27
C TYR A 526 -3.41 -18.28 6.95
N SER A 527 -3.63 -18.12 8.25
CA SER A 527 -3.32 -16.87 8.99
C SER A 527 -1.87 -16.41 8.81
N SER A 528 -0.90 -17.33 8.74
CA SER A 528 0.51 -16.99 8.56
C SER A 528 0.89 -16.49 7.16
N ILE A 529 -0.01 -16.64 6.18
CA ILE A 529 0.17 -16.28 4.76
C ILE A 529 -1.10 -15.60 4.20
N LEU A 530 -1.92 -14.99 5.07
CA LEU A 530 -3.27 -14.56 4.70
C LEU A 530 -3.24 -13.49 3.61
N SER A 531 -2.18 -12.68 3.56
CA SER A 531 -1.96 -11.67 2.52
C SER A 531 -1.83 -12.30 1.13
N ALA A 532 -1.02 -13.36 1.00
CA ALA A 532 -0.91 -14.13 -0.25
C ALA A 532 -2.24 -14.78 -0.61
N TYR A 533 -2.95 -15.38 0.35
CA TYR A 533 -4.26 -15.98 0.09
C TYR A 533 -5.32 -14.93 -0.29
N GLY A 534 -5.29 -13.74 0.31
CA GLY A 534 -6.18 -12.65 -0.04
C GLY A 534 -5.97 -12.15 -1.46
N MET A 535 -4.74 -12.16 -1.98
CA MET A 535 -4.48 -11.92 -3.41
C MET A 535 -5.15 -12.98 -4.30
N ALA A 536 -5.23 -14.24 -3.85
CA ALA A 536 -5.98 -15.28 -4.56
C ALA A 536 -7.49 -14.99 -4.61
N LEU A 537 -8.02 -14.29 -3.60
CA LEU A 537 -9.43 -13.91 -3.47
C LEU A 537 -9.76 -12.54 -4.09
N ALA A 538 -8.74 -11.76 -4.42
CA ALA A 538 -8.90 -10.42 -4.95
C ALA A 538 -9.51 -10.39 -6.34
N GLU A 539 -10.18 -9.27 -6.62
CA GLU A 539 -10.85 -9.01 -7.89
C GLU A 539 -10.01 -8.03 -8.73
N VAL A 540 -10.22 -8.06 -10.04
CA VAL A 540 -9.63 -7.07 -10.95
C VAL A 540 -10.50 -5.82 -10.86
N VAL A 541 -9.89 -4.69 -10.50
CA VAL A 541 -10.59 -3.42 -10.31
C VAL A 541 -10.10 -2.41 -11.34
N GLN A 542 -11.02 -1.63 -11.89
CA GLN A 542 -10.71 -0.48 -12.73
C GLN A 542 -11.44 0.73 -12.19
N GLU A 543 -10.72 1.85 -12.14
CA GLU A 543 -11.20 3.11 -11.59
C GLU A 543 -11.08 4.19 -12.66
N ALA A 544 -12.06 5.08 -12.68
CA ALA A 544 -12.02 6.33 -13.43
C ALA A 544 -12.66 7.43 -12.58
N GLN A 545 -12.08 8.62 -12.64
CA GLN A 545 -12.54 9.75 -11.85
C GLN A 545 -12.40 11.06 -12.63
N GLU A 546 -13.19 12.06 -12.26
CA GLU A 546 -13.08 13.41 -12.79
C GLU A 546 -13.56 14.50 -11.81
N PRO A 547 -13.02 15.74 -11.93
CA PRO A 547 -13.32 16.82 -11.02
C PRO A 547 -14.63 17.44 -11.44
N SER A 548 -15.37 17.92 -10.46
CA SER A 548 -16.59 18.67 -10.68
C SER A 548 -16.63 19.86 -9.73
N SER A 549 -17.03 21.01 -10.27
CA SER A 549 -17.30 22.23 -9.51
C SER A 549 -18.81 22.47 -9.37
N GLU A 550 -19.65 21.49 -9.71
CA GLU A 550 -21.11 21.62 -9.69
C GLU A 550 -21.67 21.55 -8.26
N VAL A 551 -22.68 22.38 -7.98
CA VAL A 551 -23.52 22.25 -6.79
C VAL A 551 -24.56 21.17 -7.06
N VAL A 552 -24.67 20.19 -6.16
CA VAL A 552 -25.67 19.12 -6.26
C VAL A 552 -27.08 19.70 -6.10
N SER A 553 -27.88 19.66 -7.17
CA SER A 553 -29.26 20.13 -7.24
C SER A 553 -30.05 19.29 -8.24
N GLU A 554 -31.38 19.42 -8.25
CA GLU A 554 -32.22 18.73 -9.24
C GLU A 554 -31.82 19.04 -10.68
N ASP A 555 -31.32 20.26 -10.94
CA ASP A 555 -30.89 20.70 -12.27
C ASP A 555 -29.50 20.17 -12.70
N SER A 556 -28.63 19.83 -11.74
CA SER A 556 -27.27 19.32 -12.04
C SER A 556 -27.18 17.80 -12.06
N LEU A 557 -28.04 17.10 -11.30
CA LEU A 557 -28.03 15.64 -11.23
C LEU A 557 -28.09 14.92 -12.60
N PRO A 558 -28.86 15.36 -13.61
CA PRO A 558 -28.84 14.72 -14.93
C PRO A 558 -27.46 14.75 -15.59
N ARG A 559 -26.74 15.89 -15.50
CA ARG A 559 -25.37 16.02 -16.04
C ARG A 559 -24.37 15.19 -15.25
N VAL A 560 -24.50 15.17 -13.92
CA VAL A 560 -23.67 14.32 -13.06
C VAL A 560 -23.84 12.84 -13.42
N ARG A 561 -25.07 12.39 -13.69
CA ARG A 561 -25.33 11.01 -14.13
C ARG A 561 -24.71 10.69 -15.50
N GLU A 562 -24.86 11.58 -16.48
CA GLU A 562 -24.23 11.41 -17.80
C GLU A 562 -22.72 11.26 -17.70
N ARG A 563 -22.09 12.05 -16.81
CA ARG A 563 -20.67 11.99 -16.50
C ARG A 563 -20.26 10.68 -15.83
N LEU A 564 -21.04 10.22 -14.85
CA LEU A 564 -20.83 8.91 -14.22
C LEU A 564 -20.97 7.76 -15.24
N ASP A 565 -21.94 7.84 -16.16
CA ASP A 565 -22.13 6.83 -17.20
C ASP A 565 -20.97 6.83 -18.22
N TYR A 566 -20.40 7.99 -18.55
CA TYR A 566 -19.17 8.07 -19.33
C TYR A 566 -18.01 7.36 -18.62
N LEU A 567 -17.79 7.63 -17.33
CA LEU A 567 -16.75 6.95 -16.54
C LEU A 567 -16.99 5.43 -16.44
N ARG A 568 -18.25 5.00 -16.32
CA ARG A 568 -18.63 3.56 -16.37
C ARG A 568 -18.20 2.93 -17.69
N GLY A 569 -18.40 3.63 -18.82
CA GLY A 569 -17.92 3.20 -20.13
C GLY A 569 -16.40 3.02 -20.17
N GLU A 570 -15.64 3.99 -19.66
CA GLU A 570 -14.17 3.94 -19.65
C GLU A 570 -13.63 2.75 -18.83
N VAL A 571 -14.19 2.48 -17.65
CA VAL A 571 -13.74 1.33 -16.84
C VAL A 571 -14.20 0.00 -17.42
N ARG A 572 -15.38 -0.05 -18.04
CA ARG A 572 -15.89 -1.23 -18.74
C ARG A 572 -14.96 -1.65 -19.86
N ASP A 573 -14.57 -0.72 -20.73
CA ASP A 573 -13.71 -1.01 -21.87
C ASP A 573 -12.32 -1.53 -21.43
N LYS A 574 -11.78 -1.00 -20.31
CA LYS A 574 -10.53 -1.50 -19.72
C LYS A 574 -10.66 -2.92 -19.16
N LEU A 575 -11.78 -3.27 -18.53
CA LEU A 575 -12.03 -4.61 -18.01
C LEU A 575 -12.26 -5.63 -19.14
N LEU A 576 -13.02 -5.26 -20.17
CA LEU A 576 -13.19 -6.07 -21.38
C LEU A 576 -11.85 -6.32 -22.09
N GLY A 577 -10.98 -5.30 -22.16
CA GLY A 577 -9.62 -5.43 -22.67
C GLY A 577 -8.73 -6.42 -21.90
N GLN A 578 -9.11 -6.76 -20.65
CA GLN A 578 -8.46 -7.78 -19.82
C GLN A 578 -9.15 -9.15 -19.89
N ASN A 579 -10.07 -9.34 -20.84
CA ASN A 579 -10.88 -10.56 -21.02
C ASN A 579 -11.80 -10.88 -19.83
N ILE A 580 -12.20 -9.87 -19.05
CA ILE A 580 -13.28 -10.01 -18.06
C ILE A 580 -14.62 -9.96 -18.81
N PRO A 581 -15.52 -10.95 -18.62
CA PRO A 581 -16.81 -10.95 -19.29
C PRO A 581 -17.72 -9.85 -18.73
N ASP A 582 -18.52 -9.24 -19.60
CA ASP A 582 -19.38 -8.09 -19.26
C ASP A 582 -20.36 -8.42 -18.13
N GLU A 583 -20.92 -9.63 -18.13
CA GLU A 583 -21.84 -10.11 -17.09
C GLU A 583 -21.21 -10.26 -15.70
N ALA A 584 -19.88 -10.24 -15.59
CA ALA A 584 -19.17 -10.31 -14.33
C ALA A 584 -18.77 -8.93 -13.79
N ILE A 585 -19.05 -7.84 -14.53
CA ILE A 585 -18.67 -6.48 -14.14
C ILE A 585 -19.75 -5.90 -13.22
N VAL A 586 -19.31 -5.45 -12.04
CA VAL A 586 -20.14 -4.71 -11.07
C VAL A 586 -19.64 -3.27 -11.02
N TYR A 587 -20.57 -2.32 -10.93
CA TYR A 587 -20.25 -0.89 -10.86
C TYR A 587 -20.60 -0.32 -9.50
N GLU A 588 -19.66 0.41 -8.93
CA GLU A 588 -19.85 1.23 -7.74
C GLU A 588 -19.56 2.68 -8.14
N ALA A 589 -20.49 3.60 -7.87
CA ALA A 589 -20.37 5.01 -8.23
C ALA A 589 -20.29 5.85 -6.97
N PHE A 590 -19.41 6.86 -6.99
CA PHE A 590 -19.15 7.72 -5.84
C PHE A 590 -19.20 9.20 -6.24
N LEU A 591 -19.70 10.03 -5.33
CA LEU A 591 -19.55 11.49 -5.40
C LEU A 591 -18.74 11.99 -4.20
N ASN A 592 -17.74 12.83 -4.47
CA ASN A 592 -16.97 13.51 -3.44
C ASN A 592 -17.65 14.86 -3.12
N LEU A 593 -18.36 14.95 -2.00
CA LEU A 593 -19.27 16.04 -1.66
C LEU A 593 -18.75 16.83 -0.45
N ARG A 594 -19.02 18.13 -0.44
CA ARG A 594 -18.72 19.01 0.70
C ARG A 594 -19.82 20.02 0.92
N TYR A 595 -19.93 20.53 2.15
CA TYR A 595 -20.78 21.68 2.40
C TYR A 595 -20.14 22.93 1.80
N HIS A 596 -20.97 23.81 1.25
CA HIS A 596 -20.51 25.09 0.72
C HIS A 596 -19.75 25.88 1.81
N GLY A 597 -18.59 26.42 1.45
CA GLY A 597 -17.73 27.17 2.38
C GLY A 597 -16.85 26.30 3.29
N THR A 598 -16.83 24.98 3.10
CA THR A 598 -15.96 24.05 3.85
C THR A 598 -14.90 23.42 2.95
N ASP A 599 -13.83 22.91 3.56
CA ASP A 599 -12.76 22.16 2.87
C ASP A 599 -12.79 20.65 3.13
N THR A 600 -13.69 20.19 4.02
CA THR A 600 -13.88 18.78 4.34
C THR A 600 -14.80 18.13 3.31
N ASN A 601 -14.29 17.15 2.59
CA ASN A 601 -15.07 16.38 1.63
C ASN A 601 -15.41 15.00 2.19
N PHE A 602 -16.57 14.48 1.78
CA PHE A 602 -17.08 13.16 2.10
C PHE A 602 -17.28 12.39 0.80
N MET A 603 -16.72 11.20 0.74
CA MET A 603 -16.96 10.29 -0.37
C MET A 603 -18.25 9.52 -0.10
N ILE A 604 -19.28 9.79 -0.89
CA ILE A 604 -20.59 9.17 -0.76
C ILE A 604 -20.73 8.15 -1.89
N GLU A 605 -21.16 6.94 -1.58
CA GLU A 605 -21.53 5.91 -2.55
C GLU A 605 -22.96 6.16 -3.07
N GLU A 606 -23.26 5.76 -4.31
CA GLU A 606 -24.57 5.89 -4.93
C GLU A 606 -25.67 5.29 -4.05
N PRO A 607 -26.53 6.12 -3.44
CA PRO A 607 -27.54 5.61 -2.55
C PRO A 607 -28.67 4.98 -3.36
N ALA A 608 -29.28 3.91 -2.83
CA ALA A 608 -30.33 3.16 -3.51
C ALA A 608 -31.57 3.99 -3.87
N ASP A 609 -31.82 5.09 -3.14
CA ASP A 609 -32.89 6.06 -3.39
C ASP A 609 -32.47 7.21 -4.32
N GLY A 610 -31.19 7.30 -4.67
CA GLY A 610 -30.60 8.38 -5.47
C GLY A 610 -30.44 9.71 -4.72
N ASP A 611 -30.70 9.77 -3.42
CA ASP A 611 -30.57 10.98 -2.60
C ASP A 611 -29.16 11.11 -1.98
N TRP A 612 -28.25 11.61 -2.81
CA TRP A 612 -26.86 11.90 -2.43
C TRP A 612 -26.74 12.85 -1.23
N ARG A 613 -27.69 13.80 -1.07
CA ARG A 613 -27.65 14.79 0.00
C ARG A 613 -27.97 14.14 1.35
N ALA A 614 -29.04 13.35 1.41
CA ALA A 614 -29.40 12.63 2.62
C ALA A 614 -28.33 11.60 3.01
N ALA A 615 -27.69 10.96 2.03
CA ALA A 615 -26.57 10.06 2.27
C ALA A 615 -25.36 10.80 2.88
N MET A 616 -25.00 11.97 2.34
CA MET A 616 -23.95 12.82 2.89
C MET A 616 -24.26 13.27 4.33
N GLU A 617 -25.50 13.67 4.62
CA GLU A 617 -25.91 14.12 5.95
C GLU A 617 -25.79 12.99 6.99
N ARG A 618 -26.18 11.75 6.63
CA ARG A 618 -26.02 10.59 7.51
C ARG A 618 -24.54 10.31 7.82
N GLU A 619 -23.68 10.36 6.82
CA GLU A 619 -22.24 10.14 6.98
C GLU A 619 -21.61 11.23 7.87
N TYR A 620 -21.95 12.49 7.59
CA TYR A 620 -21.49 13.64 8.37
C TYR A 620 -21.89 13.53 9.84
N LEU A 621 -23.15 13.20 10.13
CA LEU A 621 -23.65 13.05 11.50
C LEU A 621 -22.99 11.87 12.22
N ARG A 622 -22.69 10.77 11.52
CA ARG A 622 -22.00 9.61 12.15
C ARG A 622 -20.56 9.95 12.55
N GLU A 623 -19.84 10.65 11.68
CA GLU A 623 -18.41 10.89 11.90
C GLU A 623 -18.11 12.11 12.77
N LEU A 624 -19.00 13.11 12.79
CA LEU A 624 -18.71 14.42 13.41
C LEU A 624 -19.72 14.88 14.48
N SER A 625 -20.80 14.14 14.75
CA SER A 625 -21.81 14.47 15.79
C SER A 625 -21.95 13.34 16.80
#